data_AF-A0A5N7WEB8-F1
#
_entry.id   AF-A0A5N7WEB8-F1
#
_cell.length_a   1.000
_cell.length_b   1.000
_cell.length_c   1.000
_cell.angle_alpha   90.00
_cell.angle_beta   90.00
_cell.angle_gamma   90.00
#
_symmetry.space_group_name_H-M   'P 1'
#
loop_
_entity.id
_entity.type
_entity.pdbx_description
1 polymer ?
#
loop_
_entity_poly.entity_id
_entity_poly.type
_entity_poly.pdbx_seq_one_letter_code
_entity_poly.pdbx_strand_id
1 'polypeptide(L)'
;MRYSDEFIDEVVKSYLRTKNKSFVSKKYNINLHTVRYWIERYESDLKIKDYAKELAEKAVVLAYYDEVKSYDLVAKKFDLERNEVKKILEDYRDEIFYLTPKFREIKAEFRRLLPFFTKVYEKNHSLMVLEKVLLIEMYLGRTDDYLLEKYNPPSHLLDKVRKSMKGFDES
;
A
#
# COMPACT_ATOMS: atom_id res chain seq x y z
N MET A 1 -6.87 -19.19 -30.69
CA MET A 1 -5.85 -18.49 -31.48
C MET A 1 -5.06 -17.59 -30.53
N ARG A 2 -3.73 -17.73 -30.44
CA ARG A 2 -2.87 -16.85 -29.62
C ARG A 2 -2.28 -15.78 -30.55
N TYR A 3 -2.36 -14.53 -30.14
CA TYR A 3 -1.71 -13.41 -30.83
C TYR A 3 -0.23 -13.36 -30.43
N SER A 4 0.66 -12.96 -31.34
CA SER A 4 2.07 -12.72 -31.00
C SER A 4 2.22 -11.44 -30.18
N ASP A 5 3.26 -11.37 -29.36
CA ASP A 5 3.56 -10.19 -28.54
C ASP A 5 3.82 -8.95 -29.41
N GLU A 6 4.48 -9.13 -30.56
CA GLU A 6 4.72 -8.08 -31.55
C GLU A 6 3.42 -7.44 -32.06
N PHE A 7 2.39 -8.28 -32.28
CA PHE A 7 1.09 -7.82 -32.74
C PHE A 7 0.32 -7.12 -31.62
N ILE A 8 0.39 -7.62 -30.39
CA ILE A 8 -0.20 -6.97 -29.21
C ILE A 8 0.43 -5.58 -29.01
N ASP A 9 1.75 -5.47 -29.15
CA ASP A 9 2.48 -4.21 -29.06
C ASP A 9 2.05 -3.21 -30.13
N GLU A 10 1.83 -3.66 -31.37
CA GLU A 10 1.34 -2.79 -32.43
C GLU A 10 -0.06 -2.25 -32.12
N VAL A 11 -0.95 -3.11 -31.61
CA VAL A 11 -2.31 -2.76 -31.19
C VAL A 11 -2.28 -1.71 -30.06
N VAL A 12 -1.43 -1.92 -29.05
CA VAL A 12 -1.24 -0.96 -27.95
C VAL A 12 -0.65 0.35 -28.46
N LYS A 13 0.36 0.34 -29.32
CA LYS A 13 0.93 1.56 -29.93
C LYS A 13 -0.12 2.35 -30.73
N SER A 14 -0.99 1.65 -31.46
CA SER A 14 -2.11 2.29 -32.16
C SER A 14 -3.11 2.92 -31.19
N TYR A 15 -3.39 2.29 -30.05
CA TYR A 15 -4.18 2.91 -28.99
C TYR A 15 -3.50 4.15 -28.40
N LEU A 16 -2.20 4.10 -28.12
CA LEU A 16 -1.49 5.23 -27.52
C LEU A 16 -1.53 6.49 -28.40
N ARG A 17 -1.52 6.33 -29.73
CA ARG A 17 -1.63 7.45 -30.70
C ARG A 17 -3.04 8.02 -30.81
N THR A 18 -4.05 7.16 -30.78
CA THR A 18 -5.44 7.53 -31.11
C THR A 18 -6.35 7.72 -29.90
N LYS A 19 -5.92 7.19 -28.74
CA LYS A 19 -6.67 7.11 -27.48
C LYS A 19 -8.09 6.53 -27.61
N ASN A 20 -8.37 5.75 -28.65
CA ASN A 20 -9.70 5.23 -28.95
C ASN A 20 -9.70 3.69 -29.09
N LYS A 21 -10.21 2.99 -28.08
CA LYS A 21 -10.25 1.52 -28.03
C LYS A 21 -11.15 0.90 -29.12
N SER A 22 -12.27 1.57 -29.44
CA SER A 22 -13.21 1.12 -30.48
C SER A 22 -12.62 1.26 -31.88
N PHE A 23 -11.85 2.33 -32.12
CA PHE A 23 -11.11 2.49 -33.37
C PHE A 23 -10.09 1.37 -33.56
N VAL A 24 -9.30 1.07 -32.53
CA VAL A 24 -8.28 0.01 -32.57
C VAL A 24 -8.90 -1.38 -32.78
N SER A 25 -10.01 -1.67 -32.09
CA SER A 25 -10.78 -2.90 -32.29
C SER A 25 -11.23 -3.07 -33.74
N LYS A 26 -11.76 -2.01 -34.37
CA LYS A 26 -12.16 -2.03 -35.79
C LYS A 26 -10.96 -2.16 -36.73
N LYS A 27 -9.89 -1.40 -36.48
CA LYS A 27 -8.69 -1.36 -37.34
C LYS A 27 -8.01 -2.73 -37.45
N TYR A 28 -7.91 -3.47 -36.34
CA TYR A 28 -7.23 -4.76 -36.29
C TYR A 28 -8.17 -5.96 -36.33
N ASN A 29 -9.48 -5.72 -36.46
CA ASN A 29 -10.52 -6.75 -36.40
C ASN A 29 -10.44 -7.64 -35.15
N ILE A 30 -10.23 -7.01 -33.99
CA ILE A 30 -10.08 -7.69 -32.68
C ILE A 30 -11.29 -7.35 -31.82
N ASN A 31 -11.76 -8.33 -31.03
CA ASN A 31 -12.80 -8.09 -30.03
C ASN A 31 -12.39 -6.96 -29.07
N LEU A 32 -13.30 -6.01 -28.84
CA LEU A 32 -13.09 -4.88 -27.95
C LEU A 32 -12.68 -5.30 -26.53
N HIS A 33 -13.19 -6.43 -26.03
CA HIS A 33 -12.78 -6.97 -24.72
C HIS A 33 -11.30 -7.34 -24.69
N THR A 34 -10.79 -7.95 -25.76
CA THR A 34 -9.36 -8.31 -25.89
C THR A 34 -8.49 -7.05 -25.96
N VAL A 35 -8.93 -6.03 -26.70
CA VAL A 35 -8.22 -4.73 -26.77
C VAL A 35 -8.20 -4.05 -25.40
N ARG A 36 -9.30 -4.06 -24.65
CA ARG A 36 -9.37 -3.53 -23.27
C ARG A 36 -8.36 -4.25 -22.37
N TYR A 37 -8.38 -5.57 -22.37
CA TYR A 37 -7.49 -6.39 -21.55
C TYR A 37 -6.01 -6.08 -21.81
N TRP A 38 -5.59 -5.96 -23.08
CA TRP A 38 -4.19 -5.64 -23.40
C TRP A 38 -3.78 -4.24 -22.99
N ILE A 39 -4.67 -3.26 -23.12
CA ILE A 39 -4.40 -1.89 -22.68
C ILE A 39 -4.31 -1.82 -21.15
N GLU A 40 -5.23 -2.46 -20.43
CA GLU A 40 -5.21 -2.52 -18.96
C GLU A 40 -3.96 -3.22 -18.45
N ARG A 41 -3.53 -4.30 -19.12
CA ARG A 41 -2.28 -4.99 -18.81
C ARG A 41 -1.07 -4.06 -19.04
N TYR A 42 -1.00 -3.38 -20.18
CA TYR A 42 0.06 -2.42 -20.47
C TYR A 42 0.10 -1.27 -19.44
N GLU A 43 -1.04 -0.71 -19.08
CA GLU A 43 -1.14 0.35 -18.07
C GLU A 43 -0.71 -0.16 -16.68
N SER A 44 -1.04 -1.41 -16.35
CA SER A 44 -0.59 -2.04 -15.10
C SER A 44 0.92 -2.26 -15.10
N ASP A 45 1.49 -2.74 -16.21
CA ASP A 45 2.94 -2.96 -16.36
C ASP A 45 3.72 -1.64 -16.30
N LEU A 46 3.17 -0.54 -16.85
CA LEU A 46 3.74 0.80 -16.68
C LEU A 46 3.74 1.24 -15.23
N LYS A 47 2.59 1.12 -14.53
CA LYS A 47 2.49 1.48 -13.10
C LYS A 47 3.49 0.69 -12.25
N ILE A 48 3.69 -0.60 -12.54
CA ILE A 48 4.67 -1.44 -11.85
C ILE A 48 6.09 -0.94 -12.10
N LYS A 49 6.43 -0.56 -13.35
CA LYS A 49 7.74 0.01 -13.69
C LYS A 49 7.97 1.35 -13.00
N ASP A 50 6.97 2.21 -12.99
CA ASP A 50 7.06 3.52 -12.33
C ASP A 50 7.25 3.36 -10.82
N TYR A 51 6.49 2.46 -10.19
CA TYR A 51 6.65 2.14 -8.76
C TYR A 51 8.02 1.50 -8.45
N ALA A 52 8.52 0.59 -9.30
CA ALA A 52 9.85 0.02 -9.14
C ALA A 52 10.96 1.07 -9.24
N LYS A 53 10.78 2.08 -10.10
CA LYS A 53 11.70 3.22 -10.21
C LYS A 53 11.67 4.09 -8.95
N GLU A 54 10.48 4.41 -8.46
CA GLU A 54 10.30 5.14 -7.20
C GLU A 54 11.00 4.42 -6.02
N LEU A 55 10.82 3.10 -5.91
CA LEU A 55 11.49 2.29 -4.89
C LEU A 55 13.02 2.30 -5.03
N ALA A 56 13.54 2.25 -6.27
CA ALA A 56 14.97 2.32 -6.51
C ALA A 56 15.56 3.67 -6.07
N GLU A 57 14.86 4.78 -6.34
CA GLU A 57 15.26 6.12 -5.91
C GLU A 57 15.26 6.23 -4.38
N LYS A 58 14.20 5.74 -3.70
CA LYS A 58 14.13 5.68 -2.23
C LYS A 58 15.28 4.85 -1.64
N ALA A 59 15.58 3.68 -2.21
CA ALA A 59 16.65 2.79 -1.74
C ALA A 59 18.03 3.46 -1.75
N VAL A 60 18.32 4.32 -2.72
CA VAL A 60 19.58 5.07 -2.79
C VAL A 60 19.67 6.11 -1.68
N VAL A 61 18.57 6.81 -1.38
CA VAL A 61 18.48 7.76 -0.26
C VAL A 61 18.71 7.05 1.08
N LEU A 62 18.12 5.87 1.25
CA LEU A 62 18.27 5.03 2.45
C LEU A 62 19.69 4.53 2.65
N ALA A 63 20.31 3.97 1.60
CA ALA A 63 21.68 3.48 1.70
C ALA A 63 22.64 4.59 2.14
N TYR A 64 22.48 5.79 1.61
CA TYR A 64 23.29 6.92 2.02
C TYR A 64 22.95 7.42 3.44
N TYR A 65 21.68 7.42 3.84
CA TYR A 65 21.32 7.69 5.23
C TYR A 65 21.98 6.68 6.18
N ASP A 66 22.04 5.41 5.81
CA ASP A 66 22.68 4.39 6.62
C ASP A 66 24.20 4.58 6.76
N GLU A 67 24.86 5.12 5.74
CA GLU A 67 26.28 5.46 5.80
C GLU A 67 26.56 6.67 6.71
N VAL A 68 25.74 7.72 6.63
CA VAL A 68 26.03 9.02 7.26
C VAL A 68 25.24 9.31 8.53
N LYS A 69 24.15 8.57 8.78
CA LYS A 69 23.22 8.69 9.90
C LYS A 69 22.77 10.13 10.20
N SER A 70 22.62 10.96 9.15
CA SER A 70 22.26 12.38 9.27
C SER A 70 21.28 12.84 8.20
N TYR A 71 20.11 13.32 8.64
CA TYR A 71 19.07 13.85 7.77
C TYR A 71 19.54 15.03 6.94
N ASP A 72 20.31 15.93 7.53
CA ASP A 72 20.72 17.19 6.87
C ASP A 72 21.77 16.92 5.78
N LEU A 73 22.64 15.92 5.98
CA LEU A 73 23.60 15.49 4.97
C LEU A 73 22.93 14.76 3.80
N VAL A 74 21.89 13.98 4.07
CA VAL A 74 21.08 13.31 3.04
C VAL A 74 20.29 14.34 2.23
N ALA A 75 19.60 15.25 2.92
CA ALA A 75 18.87 16.37 2.31
C ALA A 75 19.77 17.17 1.35
N LYS A 76 20.97 17.51 1.81
CA LYS A 76 21.96 18.24 0.99
C LYS A 76 22.48 17.43 -0.22
N LYS A 77 22.66 16.11 -0.09
CA LYS A 77 23.19 15.27 -1.19
C LYS A 77 22.16 15.05 -2.29
N PHE A 78 20.90 14.90 -1.93
CA PHE A 78 19.81 14.60 -2.87
C PHE A 78 18.96 15.80 -3.24
N ASP A 79 19.31 17.01 -2.76
CA ASP A 79 18.56 18.24 -2.97
C ASP A 79 17.08 18.09 -2.55
N LEU A 80 16.88 17.47 -1.38
CA LEU A 80 15.57 17.21 -0.80
C LEU A 80 15.36 18.07 0.44
N GLU A 81 14.09 18.36 0.78
CA GLU A 81 13.79 18.93 2.08
C GLU A 81 14.00 17.89 3.20
N ARG A 82 14.44 18.34 4.37
CA ARG A 82 14.63 17.47 5.54
C ARG A 82 13.38 16.65 5.90
N ASN A 83 12.20 17.24 5.71
CA ASN A 83 10.92 16.57 5.97
C ASN A 83 10.63 15.47 4.93
N GLU A 84 11.02 15.67 3.67
CA GLU A 84 10.89 14.65 2.63
C GLU A 84 11.81 13.45 2.92
N VAL A 85 13.04 13.71 3.37
CA VAL A 85 13.95 12.63 3.79
C VAL A 85 13.33 11.81 4.92
N LYS A 86 12.75 12.46 5.94
CA LYS A 86 12.06 11.74 7.03
C LYS A 86 10.92 10.89 6.51
N LYS A 87 10.07 11.44 5.65
CA LYS A 87 8.95 10.73 5.05
C LYS A 87 9.42 9.51 4.25
N ILE A 88 10.49 9.63 3.46
CA ILE A 88 11.07 8.50 2.71
C ILE A 88 11.55 7.39 3.64
N LEU A 89 12.19 7.74 4.76
CA LEU A 89 12.63 6.74 5.75
C LEU A 89 11.44 6.09 6.48
N GLU A 90 10.41 6.85 6.82
CA GLU A 90 9.17 6.36 7.44
C GLU A 90 8.41 5.42 6.49
N ASP A 91 8.16 5.85 5.25
CA ASP A 91 7.51 5.05 4.20
C ASP A 91 8.23 3.70 4.01
N TYR A 92 9.57 3.72 4.00
CA TYR A 92 10.36 2.50 3.82
C TYR A 92 10.39 1.62 5.07
N ARG A 93 10.42 2.23 6.27
CA ARG A 93 10.31 1.50 7.54
C ARG A 93 8.97 0.76 7.61
N ASP A 94 7.89 1.42 7.22
CA ASP A 94 6.55 0.84 7.16
C ASP A 94 6.53 -0.30 6.14
N GLU A 95 7.03 -0.08 4.92
CA GLU A 95 7.11 -1.12 3.89
C GLU A 95 7.92 -2.35 4.36
N ILE A 96 9.08 -2.16 4.98
CA ILE A 96 9.87 -3.26 5.57
C ILE A 96 9.10 -3.95 6.70
N PHE A 97 8.52 -3.18 7.63
CA PHE A 97 7.78 -3.70 8.77
C PHE A 97 6.66 -4.63 8.30
N TYR A 98 5.88 -4.23 7.30
CA TYR A 98 4.82 -5.03 6.69
C TYR A 98 5.31 -6.25 5.90
N LEU A 99 6.57 -6.24 5.43
CA LEU A 99 7.18 -7.33 4.67
C LEU A 99 7.93 -8.36 5.53
N THR A 100 8.24 -8.05 6.80
CA THR A 100 8.94 -8.99 7.69
C THR A 100 8.12 -10.28 7.95
N PRO A 101 8.76 -11.48 7.95
CA PRO A 101 8.07 -12.75 8.19
C PRO A 101 7.27 -12.78 9.51
N LYS A 102 7.86 -12.23 10.57
CA LYS A 102 7.23 -12.13 11.90
C LYS A 102 5.95 -11.29 11.88
N PHE A 103 5.93 -10.19 11.13
CA PHE A 103 4.72 -9.38 10.97
C PHE A 103 3.65 -10.12 10.17
N ARG A 104 4.03 -10.87 9.11
CA ARG A 104 3.07 -11.69 8.34
C ARG A 104 2.41 -12.77 9.21
N GLU A 105 3.18 -13.42 10.08
CA GLU A 105 2.67 -14.38 11.06
C GLU A 105 1.73 -13.73 12.08
N ILE A 106 2.13 -12.60 12.66
CA ILE A 106 1.29 -11.82 13.59
C ILE A 106 0.00 -11.34 12.90
N LYS A 107 0.07 -10.88 11.64
CA LYS A 107 -1.09 -10.46 10.84
C LYS A 107 -2.05 -11.63 10.58
N ALA A 108 -1.54 -12.82 10.30
CA ALA A 108 -2.35 -14.01 10.14
C ALA A 108 -3.06 -14.39 11.44
N GLU A 109 -2.35 -14.30 12.57
CA GLU A 109 -2.90 -14.57 13.89
C GLU A 109 -3.96 -13.53 14.30
N PHE A 110 -3.72 -12.25 14.02
CA PHE A 110 -4.69 -11.18 14.21
C PHE A 110 -5.96 -11.37 13.38
N ARG A 111 -5.84 -11.80 12.12
CA ARG A 111 -7.02 -12.18 11.30
C ARG A 111 -7.78 -13.37 11.89
N ARG A 112 -7.08 -14.33 12.49
CA ARG A 112 -7.67 -15.50 13.15
C ARG A 112 -8.41 -15.10 14.42
N LEU A 113 -7.84 -14.20 15.22
CA LEU A 113 -8.35 -13.79 16.53
C LEU A 113 -9.45 -12.72 16.45
N LEU A 114 -9.45 -11.86 15.43
CA LEU A 114 -10.39 -10.75 15.30
C LEU A 114 -11.88 -11.18 15.35
N PRO A 115 -12.33 -12.25 14.66
CA PRO A 115 -13.71 -12.73 14.78
C PRO A 115 -14.08 -13.16 16.19
N PHE A 116 -13.15 -13.75 16.94
CA PHE A 116 -13.39 -14.15 18.33
C PHE A 116 -13.58 -12.93 19.22
N PHE A 117 -12.66 -11.96 19.15
CA PHE A 117 -12.78 -10.73 19.95
C PHE A 117 -14.02 -9.90 19.58
N THR A 118 -14.36 -9.84 18.29
CA THR A 118 -15.57 -9.13 17.82
C THR A 118 -16.83 -9.80 18.36
N LYS A 119 -16.95 -11.14 18.28
CA LYS A 119 -18.08 -11.88 18.84
C LYS A 119 -18.19 -11.73 20.37
N VAL A 120 -17.05 -11.68 21.05
CA VAL A 120 -17.01 -11.45 22.51
C VAL A 120 -17.43 -10.02 22.84
N TYR A 121 -17.04 -9.03 22.02
CA TYR A 121 -17.48 -7.65 22.18
C TYR A 121 -18.97 -7.50 21.92
N GLU A 122 -19.51 -8.05 20.84
CA GLU A 122 -20.94 -8.02 20.53
C GLU A 122 -21.80 -8.61 21.66
N LYS A 123 -21.28 -9.61 22.38
CA LYS A 123 -22.00 -10.25 23.49
C LYS A 123 -21.94 -9.46 24.80
N ASN A 124 -20.80 -8.82 25.08
CA ASN A 124 -20.52 -8.27 26.42
C ASN A 124 -20.38 -6.73 26.44
N HIS A 125 -20.31 -6.09 25.28
CA HIS A 125 -20.06 -4.66 25.07
C HIS A 125 -18.92 -4.07 25.94
N SER A 126 -17.93 -4.88 26.28
CA SER A 126 -16.82 -4.47 27.14
C SER A 126 -15.87 -3.54 26.38
N LEU A 127 -15.61 -2.35 26.95
CA LEU A 127 -14.65 -1.39 26.41
C LEU A 127 -13.23 -1.95 26.33
N MET A 128 -12.86 -2.85 27.24
CA MET A 128 -11.55 -3.51 27.23
C MET A 128 -11.42 -4.47 26.03
N VAL A 129 -12.50 -5.16 25.68
CA VAL A 129 -12.53 -6.03 24.49
C VAL A 129 -12.57 -5.20 23.22
N LEU A 130 -13.35 -4.10 23.22
CA LEU A 130 -13.38 -3.14 22.12
C LEU A 130 -11.99 -2.55 21.83
N GLU A 131 -11.24 -2.17 22.86
CA GLU A 131 -9.86 -1.68 22.72
C GLU A 131 -8.98 -2.67 21.95
N LYS A 132 -9.11 -3.97 22.25
CA LYS A 132 -8.36 -5.04 21.56
C LYS A 132 -8.82 -5.24 20.12
N VAL A 133 -10.12 -5.15 19.86
CA VAL A 133 -10.68 -5.21 18.50
C VAL A 133 -10.15 -4.06 17.64
N LEU A 134 -10.20 -2.82 18.16
CA LEU A 134 -9.71 -1.63 17.45
C LEU A 134 -8.21 -1.73 17.16
N LEU A 135 -7.41 -2.13 18.16
CA LEU A 135 -5.97 -2.31 17.99
C LEU A 135 -5.65 -3.32 16.89
N ILE A 136 -6.36 -4.46 16.87
CA ILE A 136 -6.19 -5.48 15.83
C ILE A 136 -6.58 -4.92 14.45
N GLU A 137 -7.73 -4.28 14.30
CA GLU A 137 -8.18 -3.71 13.03
C GLU A 137 -7.20 -2.64 12.49
N MET A 138 -6.63 -1.81 13.37
CA MET A 138 -5.59 -0.85 12.98
C MET A 138 -4.30 -1.54 12.51
N TYR A 139 -3.82 -2.58 13.21
CA TYR A 139 -2.67 -3.39 12.75
C TYR A 139 -2.94 -4.09 11.41
N LEU A 140 -4.21 -4.38 11.08
CA LEU A 140 -4.60 -4.93 9.78
C LEU A 140 -4.71 -3.86 8.68
N GLY A 141 -4.52 -2.58 9.01
CA GLY A 141 -4.51 -1.44 8.09
C GLY A 141 -5.86 -0.76 7.89
N ARG A 142 -6.78 -0.85 8.87
CA ARG A 142 -8.05 -0.11 8.81
C ARG A 142 -7.88 1.34 9.23
N THR A 143 -8.59 2.22 8.55
CA THR A 143 -8.61 3.66 8.82
C THR A 143 -9.51 3.99 10.01
N ASP A 144 -9.29 5.16 10.61
CA ASP A 144 -10.11 5.64 11.71
C ASP A 144 -11.58 5.81 11.31
N ASP A 145 -11.85 6.28 10.09
CA ASP A 145 -13.22 6.42 9.56
C ASP A 145 -13.95 5.08 9.55
N TYR A 146 -13.28 4.00 9.14
CA TYR A 146 -13.84 2.65 9.18
C TYR A 146 -14.17 2.21 10.61
N LEU A 147 -13.28 2.52 11.56
CA LEU A 147 -13.48 2.14 12.97
C LEU A 147 -14.61 2.92 13.62
N LEU A 148 -14.73 4.21 13.31
CA LEU A 148 -15.81 5.08 13.76
C LEU A 148 -17.15 4.62 13.21
N GLU A 149 -17.23 4.29 11.91
CA GLU A 149 -18.45 3.83 11.27
C GLU A 149 -18.89 2.46 11.80
N LYS A 150 -17.97 1.52 11.97
CA LYS A 150 -18.29 0.13 12.32
C LYS A 150 -18.51 -0.10 13.81
N TYR A 151 -17.71 0.55 14.66
CA TYR A 151 -17.68 0.27 16.10
C TYR A 151 -18.13 1.44 16.95
N ASN A 152 -18.21 2.66 16.38
CA ASN A 152 -18.53 3.90 17.08
C ASN A 152 -17.85 4.03 18.46
N PRO A 153 -16.52 3.85 18.55
CA PRO A 153 -15.82 3.83 19.82
C PRO A 153 -15.76 5.23 20.43
N PRO A 154 -15.66 5.34 21.78
CA PRO A 154 -15.39 6.61 22.42
C PRO A 154 -14.08 7.23 21.91
N SER A 155 -14.06 8.54 21.70
CA SER A 155 -12.88 9.27 21.19
C SER A 155 -11.59 9.00 21.99
N HIS A 156 -11.70 9.00 23.32
CA HIS A 156 -10.59 8.71 24.23
C HIS A 156 -10.01 7.29 24.06
N LEU A 157 -10.82 6.33 23.62
CA LEU A 157 -10.39 4.95 23.41
C LEU A 157 -9.57 4.84 22.12
N LEU A 158 -10.01 5.50 21.04
CA LEU A 158 -9.28 5.53 19.78
C LEU A 158 -7.92 6.22 19.95
N ASP A 159 -7.86 7.32 20.71
CA ASP A 159 -6.60 8.01 21.03
C ASP A 159 -5.65 7.15 21.87
N LYS A 160 -6.18 6.34 22.79
CA LYS A 160 -5.40 5.39 23.58
C LYS A 160 -4.80 4.29 22.68
N VAL A 161 -5.59 3.75 21.75
CA VAL A 161 -5.12 2.72 20.81
C VAL A 161 -4.02 3.27 19.90
N ARG A 162 -4.20 4.49 19.35
CA ARG A 162 -3.17 5.18 18.55
C ARG A 162 -1.85 5.35 19.30
N LYS A 163 -1.90 5.79 20.56
CA LYS A 163 -0.68 5.93 21.40
C LYS A 163 0.02 4.59 21.65
N SER A 164 -0.76 3.52 21.80
CA SER A 164 -0.23 2.18 22.03
C SER A 164 0.49 1.61 20.80
N MET A 165 0.07 2.00 19.59
CA MET A 165 0.78 1.64 18.35
C MET A 165 2.12 2.36 18.22
N LYS A 166 2.18 3.66 18.54
CA LYS A 166 3.42 4.45 18.47
C LYS A 166 4.53 3.95 19.40
N GLY A 167 4.17 3.42 20.57
CA GLY A 167 5.15 2.85 21.51
C GLY A 167 5.81 1.55 21.00
N PHE A 168 5.20 0.86 20.03
CA PHE A 168 5.76 -0.32 19.40
C PHE A 168 6.84 0.02 18.36
N ASP A 169 6.84 1.27 17.86
CA ASP A 169 7.84 1.79 16.92
C ASP A 169 9.12 2.32 17.61
N GLU A 170 9.16 2.38 18.94
CA GLU A 170 10.30 2.89 19.72
C GLU A 170 11.06 1.78 20.50
N SER A 171 10.64 0.51 20.39
CA SER A 171 11.24 -0.66 21.07
C SER A 171 11.94 -1.61 20.10
#